data_AF-A0A7W9EUS9-F1
#
_entry.id   AF-A0A7W9EUS9-F1
#
_cell.length_a   1.000
_cell.length_b   1.000
_cell.length_c   1.000
_cell.angle_alpha   90.00
_cell.angle_beta   90.00
_cell.angle_gamma   90.00
#
_symmetry.space_group_name_H-M   'P 1'
#
loop_
_entity.id
_entity.type
_entity.pdbx_description
1 polymer ?
#
loop_
_entity_poly.entity_id
_entity_poly.type
_entity_poly.pdbx_seq_one_letter_code
_entity_poly.pdbx_strand_id
1 'polypeptide(L)'
;MRQAMVWGMVAALVGTAPALVWASPAGADVKTGVDAWAKGDYRTAVEEWRGPAVAGDADAQFNLGQAYKLGRGVPVDPALAESWFRKAALQKHPQAEDNYGLALYQSGRKADAVPWLEKSVARGEPRTQLVLGTMLFNGDGVPRDVPRAYALMTRASGAGLKSASETLAQMDGYISPADREKGTALAQRYAAEQQAVADAVVGRTVVGSDAPRPVQAAAASAPAPRGRKPATKPPVEKEAPVVAAARVERLVPAPKPVLAKPTPAKLVAKPVPKAAPATTGRYRVQLGAFKDASNARELWARVGGKIGGTPSFTKAGAFTRLVGGAFASAADAQRACRVAGVSCIVTR
;
A
#
# COMPACT_ATOMS: atom_id res chain seq x y z
N MET A 1 -45.58 -10.30 -80.45
CA MET A 1 -45.67 -11.79 -80.39
C MET A 1 -44.78 -12.28 -79.24
N ARG A 2 -44.77 -13.60 -78.99
CA ARG A 2 -44.19 -14.34 -77.85
C ARG A 2 -42.76 -13.97 -77.39
N GLN A 3 -42.54 -14.21 -76.08
CA GLN A 3 -41.32 -14.77 -75.44
C GLN A 3 -40.07 -13.87 -75.28
N ALA A 4 -39.22 -14.04 -74.25
CA ALA A 4 -39.28 -14.93 -73.06
C ALA A 4 -38.60 -14.30 -71.82
N MET A 5 -38.90 -14.83 -70.62
CA MET A 5 -38.11 -14.59 -69.40
C MET A 5 -36.78 -15.35 -69.44
N VAL A 6 -35.73 -14.77 -68.84
CA VAL A 6 -34.57 -15.51 -68.32
C VAL A 6 -34.29 -15.01 -66.90
N TRP A 7 -34.35 -15.90 -65.91
CA TRP A 7 -33.93 -15.63 -64.53
C TRP A 7 -32.48 -16.07 -64.34
N GLY A 8 -31.59 -15.12 -64.01
CA GLY A 8 -30.22 -15.43 -63.61
C GLY A 8 -30.13 -15.63 -62.09
N MET A 9 -29.92 -16.87 -61.63
CA MET A 9 -29.61 -17.14 -60.22
C MET A 9 -28.20 -16.66 -59.88
N VAL A 10 -28.09 -15.70 -58.95
CA VAL A 10 -26.82 -15.37 -58.31
C VAL A 10 -26.64 -16.26 -57.08
N ALA A 11 -25.76 -17.25 -57.17
CA ALA A 11 -25.46 -18.15 -56.07
C ALA A 11 -24.61 -17.46 -54.99
N ALA A 12 -25.21 -17.20 -53.82
CA ALA A 12 -24.50 -16.64 -52.67
C ALA A 12 -23.61 -17.70 -52.00
N LEU A 13 -22.31 -17.68 -52.29
CA LEU A 13 -21.31 -18.49 -51.58
C LEU A 13 -21.14 -17.97 -50.15
N VAL A 14 -21.86 -18.57 -49.20
CA VAL A 14 -21.68 -18.33 -47.76
C VAL A 14 -20.36 -18.97 -47.32
N GLY A 15 -19.27 -18.20 -47.41
CA GLY A 15 -17.96 -18.61 -46.91
C GLY A 15 -17.96 -18.73 -45.40
N THR A 16 -17.93 -19.96 -44.88
CA THR A 16 -17.84 -20.27 -43.45
C THR A 16 -16.44 -19.97 -42.91
N ALA A 17 -16.18 -18.70 -42.61
CA ALA A 17 -15.00 -18.31 -41.84
C ALA A 17 -15.00 -19.05 -40.48
N PRO A 18 -13.94 -19.80 -40.13
CA PRO A 18 -13.90 -20.52 -38.88
C PRO A 18 -13.85 -19.52 -37.72
N ALA A 19 -14.91 -19.47 -36.92
CA ALA A 19 -14.95 -18.66 -35.72
C ALA A 19 -13.88 -19.17 -34.75
N LEU A 20 -12.82 -18.37 -34.55
CA LEU A 20 -11.78 -18.67 -33.58
C LEU A 20 -12.37 -18.48 -32.18
N VAL A 21 -12.91 -19.56 -31.62
CA VAL A 21 -13.41 -19.59 -30.24
C VAL A 21 -12.20 -19.44 -29.31
N TRP A 22 -11.96 -18.21 -28.85
CA TRP A 22 -11.01 -17.94 -27.78
C TRP A 22 -11.51 -18.67 -26.53
N ALA A 23 -10.84 -19.76 -26.17
CA ALA A 23 -11.11 -20.48 -24.95
C ALA A 23 -10.71 -19.60 -23.75
N SER A 24 -11.67 -18.82 -23.24
CA SER A 24 -11.56 -18.17 -21.94
C SER A 24 -11.14 -19.22 -20.90
N PRO A 25 -10.16 -18.94 -20.03
CA PRO A 25 -9.72 -19.90 -19.02
C PRO A 25 -10.85 -20.15 -18.01
N ALA A 26 -11.56 -21.27 -18.20
CA ALA A 26 -12.65 -21.67 -17.33
C ALA A 26 -12.09 -22.12 -15.97
N GLY A 27 -12.47 -21.40 -14.90
CA GLY A 27 -12.11 -21.76 -13.52
C GLY A 27 -11.93 -20.56 -12.58
N ALA A 28 -11.47 -19.42 -13.10
CA ALA A 28 -11.09 -18.27 -12.29
C ALA A 28 -12.30 -17.61 -11.58
N ASP A 29 -12.56 -18.02 -10.34
CA ASP A 29 -13.71 -17.64 -9.53
C ASP A 29 -13.30 -16.88 -8.26
N VAL A 30 -14.01 -15.78 -7.99
CA VAL A 30 -13.76 -14.91 -6.85
C VAL A 30 -13.91 -15.66 -5.53
N LYS A 31 -14.91 -16.55 -5.42
CA LYS A 31 -15.15 -17.35 -4.22
C LYS A 31 -14.05 -18.40 -4.02
N THR A 32 -13.59 -19.04 -5.07
CA THR A 32 -12.47 -20.00 -5.03
C THR A 32 -11.18 -19.33 -4.54
N GLY A 33 -10.91 -18.10 -4.97
CA GLY A 33 -9.82 -17.30 -4.40
C GLY A 33 -10.02 -16.92 -2.92
N VAL A 34 -11.26 -16.63 -2.49
CA VAL A 34 -11.62 -16.39 -1.08
C VAL A 34 -11.43 -17.66 -0.23
N ASP A 35 -11.84 -18.82 -0.72
CA ASP A 35 -11.65 -20.11 -0.06
C ASP A 35 -10.17 -20.48 0.08
N ALA A 36 -9.35 -20.17 -0.93
CA ALA A 36 -7.89 -20.34 -0.88
C ALA A 36 -7.24 -19.41 0.15
N TRP A 37 -7.63 -18.12 0.17
CA TRP A 37 -7.14 -17.14 1.14
C TRP A 37 -7.51 -17.54 2.58
N ALA A 38 -8.73 -18.05 2.82
CA ALA A 38 -9.17 -18.53 4.12
C ALA A 38 -8.34 -19.73 4.64
N LYS A 39 -7.86 -20.59 3.72
CA LYS A 39 -6.93 -21.70 4.02
C LYS A 39 -5.47 -21.25 4.19
N GLY A 40 -5.17 -19.98 3.93
CA GLY A 40 -3.80 -19.44 3.95
C GLY A 40 -3.01 -19.62 2.65
N ASP A 41 -3.59 -20.21 1.60
CA ASP A 41 -2.98 -20.29 0.28
C ASP A 41 -3.18 -18.97 -0.49
N TYR A 42 -2.40 -17.98 -0.09
CA TYR A 42 -2.45 -16.65 -0.67
C TYR A 42 -1.93 -16.61 -2.11
N ARG A 43 -1.14 -17.60 -2.56
CA ARG A 43 -0.63 -17.62 -3.95
C ARG A 43 -1.76 -18.03 -4.89
N THR A 44 -2.42 -19.15 -4.60
CA THR A 44 -3.60 -19.59 -5.37
C THR A 44 -4.70 -18.53 -5.31
N ALA A 45 -4.97 -17.93 -4.13
CA ALA A 45 -5.95 -16.84 -4.02
C ALA A 45 -5.69 -15.67 -4.99
N VAL A 46 -4.43 -15.22 -5.10
CA VAL A 46 -4.05 -14.17 -6.05
C VAL A 46 -4.12 -14.64 -7.51
N GLU A 47 -3.79 -15.90 -7.79
CA GLU A 47 -3.87 -16.47 -9.13
C GLU A 47 -5.33 -16.54 -9.63
N GLU A 48 -6.26 -16.99 -8.78
CA GLU A 48 -7.71 -16.96 -9.05
C GLU A 48 -8.24 -15.54 -9.27
N TRP A 49 -7.92 -14.58 -8.39
CA TRP A 49 -8.46 -13.22 -8.49
C TRP A 49 -7.91 -12.40 -9.68
N ARG A 50 -6.80 -12.79 -10.31
CA ARG A 50 -6.22 -12.05 -11.45
C ARG A 50 -7.16 -11.94 -12.64
N GLY A 51 -7.86 -13.03 -12.99
CA GLY A 51 -8.78 -13.06 -14.13
C GLY A 51 -9.96 -12.09 -13.93
N PRO A 52 -10.81 -12.31 -12.91
CA PRO A 52 -11.96 -11.47 -12.63
C PRO A 52 -11.59 -10.01 -12.40
N ALA A 53 -10.51 -9.71 -11.66
CA ALA A 53 -10.13 -8.32 -11.39
C ALA A 53 -9.73 -7.54 -12.66
N VAL A 54 -9.15 -8.22 -13.65
CA VAL A 54 -8.85 -7.66 -14.99
C VAL A 54 -10.11 -7.55 -15.83
N ALA A 55 -11.03 -8.53 -15.75
CA ALA A 55 -12.32 -8.51 -16.44
C ALA A 55 -13.28 -7.41 -15.92
N GLY A 56 -13.05 -6.92 -14.69
CA GLY A 56 -13.78 -5.78 -14.11
C GLY A 56 -14.34 -6.03 -12.71
N ASP A 57 -14.30 -7.26 -12.20
CA ASP A 57 -14.94 -7.65 -10.94
C ASP A 57 -14.44 -6.85 -9.73
N ALA A 58 -15.38 -6.23 -9.00
CA ALA A 58 -15.05 -5.29 -7.94
C ALA A 58 -14.55 -5.96 -6.65
N ASP A 59 -15.05 -7.15 -6.32
CA ASP A 59 -14.61 -7.94 -5.17
C ASP A 59 -13.19 -8.47 -5.40
N ALA A 60 -12.90 -9.02 -6.57
CA ALA A 60 -11.56 -9.47 -6.96
C ALA A 60 -10.56 -8.31 -7.04
N GLN A 61 -10.98 -7.13 -7.54
CA GLN A 61 -10.16 -5.91 -7.47
C GLN A 61 -9.85 -5.51 -6.03
N PHE A 62 -10.85 -5.50 -5.14
CA PHE A 62 -10.63 -5.24 -3.71
C PHE A 62 -9.68 -6.28 -3.08
N ASN A 63 -9.86 -7.56 -3.38
CA ASN A 63 -9.07 -8.67 -2.85
C ASN A 63 -7.61 -8.61 -3.33
N LEU A 64 -7.34 -8.29 -4.60
CA LEU A 64 -5.98 -8.01 -5.08
C LEU A 64 -5.38 -6.77 -4.40
N GLY A 65 -6.18 -5.72 -4.19
CA GLY A 65 -5.76 -4.55 -3.41
C GLY A 65 -5.28 -4.94 -2.00
N GLN A 66 -6.02 -5.80 -1.31
CA GLN A 66 -5.65 -6.36 0.00
C GLN A 66 -4.39 -7.25 -0.08
N ALA A 67 -4.23 -8.06 -1.14
CA ALA A 67 -3.06 -8.90 -1.34
C ALA A 67 -1.76 -8.09 -1.46
N TYR A 68 -1.75 -7.08 -2.35
CA TYR A 68 -0.60 -6.17 -2.52
C TYR A 68 -0.34 -5.27 -1.30
N LYS A 69 -1.40 -4.85 -0.58
CA LYS A 69 -1.29 -4.09 0.67
C LYS A 69 -0.64 -4.90 1.80
N LEU A 70 -0.92 -6.21 1.87
CA LEU A 70 -0.49 -7.10 2.96
C LEU A 70 0.75 -7.93 2.63
N GLY A 71 1.22 -7.94 1.38
CA GLY A 71 2.33 -8.80 0.93
C GLY A 71 1.98 -10.29 0.97
N ARG A 72 0.73 -10.64 0.65
CA ARG A 72 0.20 -12.01 0.74
C ARG A 72 -0.03 -12.57 -0.67
N GLY A 73 0.72 -13.61 -1.03
CA GLY A 73 0.74 -14.18 -2.39
C GLY A 73 1.52 -13.35 -3.42
N VAL A 74 1.86 -12.10 -3.08
CA VAL A 74 2.59 -11.12 -3.88
C VAL A 74 3.53 -10.30 -2.98
N PRO A 75 4.57 -9.64 -3.52
CA PRO A 75 5.30 -8.61 -2.81
C PRO A 75 4.40 -7.48 -2.33
N VAL A 76 4.82 -6.76 -1.28
CA VAL A 76 4.13 -5.55 -0.81
C VAL A 76 4.28 -4.44 -1.85
N ASP A 77 3.17 -3.94 -2.38
CA ASP A 77 3.13 -2.78 -3.29
C ASP A 77 1.94 -1.87 -2.93
N PRO A 78 2.17 -0.77 -2.17
CA PRO A 78 1.10 0.15 -1.79
C PRO A 78 0.49 0.91 -2.96
N ALA A 79 1.25 1.16 -4.04
CA ALA A 79 0.77 1.93 -5.20
C ALA A 79 -0.11 1.05 -6.10
N LEU A 80 0.28 -0.19 -6.32
CA LEU A 80 -0.55 -1.17 -7.02
C LEU A 80 -1.80 -1.50 -6.20
N ALA A 81 -1.68 -1.65 -4.87
CA ALA A 81 -2.81 -1.80 -3.96
C ALA A 81 -3.82 -0.64 -4.06
N GLU A 82 -3.35 0.61 -3.98
CA GLU A 82 -4.18 1.80 -4.20
C GLU A 82 -4.87 1.76 -5.57
N SER A 83 -4.16 1.41 -6.64
CA SER A 83 -4.73 1.36 -7.99
C SER A 83 -5.87 0.34 -8.10
N TRP A 84 -5.80 -0.77 -7.37
CA TRP A 84 -6.85 -1.78 -7.31
C TRP A 84 -8.03 -1.32 -6.45
N PHE A 85 -7.77 -0.74 -5.26
CA PHE A 85 -8.83 -0.13 -4.45
C PHE A 85 -9.55 0.98 -5.21
N ARG A 86 -8.85 1.82 -5.97
CA ARG A 86 -9.45 2.88 -6.81
C ARG A 86 -10.44 2.33 -7.84
N LYS A 87 -10.11 1.21 -8.50
CA LYS A 87 -11.02 0.59 -9.50
C LYS A 87 -12.31 0.11 -8.84
N ALA A 88 -12.21 -0.65 -7.75
CA ALA A 88 -13.37 -1.14 -7.02
C ALA A 88 -14.16 0.00 -6.35
N ALA A 89 -13.49 1.03 -5.84
CA ALA A 89 -14.12 2.23 -5.26
C ALA A 89 -14.94 3.02 -6.28
N LEU A 90 -14.46 3.14 -7.53
CA LEU A 90 -15.24 3.75 -8.62
C LEU A 90 -16.51 2.95 -8.96
N GLN A 91 -16.52 1.64 -8.69
CA GLN A 91 -17.70 0.77 -8.78
C GLN A 91 -18.55 0.78 -7.49
N LYS A 92 -18.30 1.72 -6.57
CA LYS A 92 -18.98 1.88 -5.27
C LYS A 92 -18.81 0.71 -4.29
N HIS A 93 -17.84 -0.18 -4.49
CA HIS A 93 -17.56 -1.30 -3.59
C HIS A 93 -17.15 -0.76 -2.19
N PRO A 94 -17.94 -0.96 -1.11
CA PRO A 94 -17.81 -0.18 0.12
C PRO A 94 -16.42 -0.24 0.75
N GLN A 95 -15.90 -1.45 0.97
CA GLN A 95 -14.58 -1.64 1.59
C GLN A 95 -13.43 -1.13 0.71
N ALA A 96 -13.64 -0.95 -0.59
CA ALA A 96 -12.64 -0.38 -1.48
C ALA A 96 -12.63 1.14 -1.43
N GLU A 97 -13.80 1.79 -1.32
CA GLU A 97 -13.87 3.23 -1.02
C GLU A 97 -13.19 3.54 0.32
N ASP A 98 -13.45 2.74 1.35
CA ASP A 98 -12.83 2.88 2.68
C ASP A 98 -11.30 2.81 2.57
N ASN A 99 -10.77 1.78 1.90
CA ASN A 99 -9.33 1.59 1.75
C ASN A 99 -8.67 2.58 0.80
N TYR A 100 -9.35 3.05 -0.24
CA TYR A 100 -8.85 4.06 -1.16
C TYR A 100 -8.75 5.43 -0.47
N GLY A 101 -9.78 5.84 0.29
CA GLY A 101 -9.72 7.06 1.10
C GLY A 101 -8.57 7.03 2.13
N LEU A 102 -8.38 5.89 2.80
CA LEU A 102 -7.25 5.70 3.72
C LEU A 102 -5.88 5.74 3.01
N ALA A 103 -5.75 5.17 1.81
CA ALA A 103 -4.52 5.20 1.02
C ALA A 103 -4.18 6.63 0.50
N LEU A 104 -5.19 7.38 0.06
CA LEU A 104 -5.04 8.79 -0.31
C LEU A 104 -4.55 9.63 0.88
N TYR A 105 -5.15 9.45 2.07
CA TYR A 105 -4.70 10.10 3.29
C TYR A 105 -3.25 9.73 3.67
N GLN A 106 -2.92 8.43 3.67
CA GLN A 106 -1.58 7.93 4.01
C GLN A 106 -0.49 8.37 3.04
N SER A 107 -0.83 8.60 1.77
CA SER A 107 0.08 9.15 0.76
C SER A 107 0.12 10.69 0.72
N GLY A 108 -0.54 11.37 1.67
CA GLY A 108 -0.53 12.83 1.81
C GLY A 108 -1.53 13.58 0.93
N ARG A 109 -2.30 12.90 0.08
CA ARG A 109 -3.42 13.46 -0.72
C ARG A 109 -4.66 13.61 0.15
N LYS A 110 -4.55 14.38 1.24
CA LYS A 110 -5.60 14.54 2.25
C LYS A 110 -6.89 15.12 1.68
N ALA A 111 -6.80 16.11 0.78
CA ALA A 111 -7.96 16.70 0.11
C ALA A 111 -8.70 15.68 -0.78
N ASP A 112 -7.97 14.94 -1.62
CA ASP A 112 -8.54 13.89 -2.47
C ASP A 112 -9.20 12.77 -1.66
N ALA A 113 -8.71 12.52 -0.44
CA ALA A 113 -9.26 11.51 0.47
C ALA A 113 -10.65 11.88 1.01
N VAL A 114 -10.92 13.17 1.26
CA VAL A 114 -12.18 13.65 1.86
C VAL A 114 -13.44 13.02 1.23
N PRO A 115 -13.70 13.11 -0.08
CA PRO A 115 -14.92 12.56 -0.69
C PRO A 115 -15.07 11.03 -0.60
N TRP A 116 -14.02 10.28 -0.27
CA TRP A 116 -14.09 8.83 -0.02
C TRP A 116 -14.27 8.52 1.46
N LEU A 117 -13.57 9.26 2.33
CA LEU A 117 -13.75 9.18 3.78
C LEU A 117 -15.18 9.59 4.19
N GLU A 118 -15.76 10.63 3.58
CA GLU A 118 -17.14 11.06 3.84
C GLU A 118 -18.18 9.95 3.56
N LYS A 119 -18.07 9.25 2.42
CA LYS A 119 -18.93 8.10 2.10
C LYS A 119 -18.78 6.95 3.12
N SER A 120 -17.55 6.71 3.57
CA SER A 120 -17.21 5.69 4.54
C SER A 120 -17.76 6.02 5.94
N VAL A 121 -17.63 7.28 6.35
CA VAL A 121 -18.20 7.85 7.57
C VAL A 121 -19.73 7.77 7.56
N ALA A 122 -20.38 8.07 6.43
CA ALA A 122 -21.82 7.92 6.25
C ALA A 122 -22.32 6.47 6.38
N ARG A 123 -21.47 5.47 6.09
CA ARG A 123 -21.72 4.04 6.38
C ARG A 123 -21.39 3.60 7.80
N GLY A 124 -20.77 4.47 8.60
CA GLY A 124 -20.43 4.18 10.01
C GLY A 124 -19.04 3.60 10.26
N GLU A 125 -18.12 3.60 9.28
CA GLU A 125 -16.83 2.92 9.40
C GLU A 125 -15.92 3.61 10.45
N PRO A 126 -15.50 2.94 11.55
CA PRO A 126 -14.85 3.63 12.69
C PRO A 126 -13.45 4.19 12.40
N ARG A 127 -12.69 3.60 11.46
CA ARG A 127 -11.32 4.03 11.13
C ARG A 127 -11.34 5.25 10.23
N THR A 128 -12.29 5.36 9.31
CA THR A 128 -12.47 6.59 8.52
C THR A 128 -13.11 7.71 9.33
N GLN A 129 -13.98 7.39 10.30
CA GLN A 129 -14.42 8.35 11.33
C GLN A 129 -13.24 8.92 12.14
N LEU A 130 -12.33 8.07 12.63
CA LEU A 130 -11.09 8.48 13.31
C LEU A 130 -10.21 9.38 12.41
N VAL A 131 -9.97 8.98 11.15
CA VAL A 131 -9.11 9.74 10.23
C VAL A 131 -9.74 11.08 9.83
N LEU A 132 -11.01 11.10 9.40
CA LEU A 132 -11.68 12.34 9.03
C LEU A 132 -11.90 13.24 10.24
N GLY A 133 -12.20 12.68 11.43
CA GLY A 133 -12.27 13.44 12.67
C GLY A 133 -10.93 14.11 13.01
N THR A 134 -9.81 13.41 12.85
CA THR A 134 -8.46 13.97 13.01
C THR A 134 -8.19 15.09 11.98
N MET A 135 -8.59 14.90 10.72
CA MET A 135 -8.45 15.92 9.68
C MET A 135 -9.25 17.18 10.00
N LEU A 136 -10.51 17.04 10.41
CA LEU A 136 -11.39 18.16 10.80
C LEU A 136 -10.89 18.86 12.08
N PHE A 137 -10.26 18.15 13.02
CA PHE A 137 -9.68 18.77 14.22
C PHE A 137 -8.45 19.64 13.89
N ASN A 138 -7.65 19.21 12.92
CA ASN A 138 -6.39 19.87 12.52
C ASN A 138 -6.57 20.93 11.41
N GLY A 139 -7.63 20.87 10.60
CA GLY A 139 -7.75 21.64 9.35
C GLY A 139 -6.98 21.01 8.18
N ASP A 140 -6.91 19.68 8.16
CA ASP A 140 -5.86 18.92 7.47
C ASP A 140 -6.29 18.46 6.06
N GLY A 141 -6.31 19.40 5.10
CA GLY A 141 -6.85 19.17 3.75
C GLY A 141 -8.38 19.29 3.66
N VAL A 142 -9.01 19.73 4.75
CA VAL A 142 -10.44 20.05 4.91
C VAL A 142 -10.52 21.23 5.90
N PRO A 143 -11.51 22.15 5.80
CA PRO A 143 -11.68 23.20 6.81
C PRO A 143 -11.84 22.64 8.23
N ARG A 144 -11.36 23.39 9.23
CA ARG A 144 -11.37 22.96 10.62
C ARG A 144 -12.79 22.99 11.21
N ASP A 145 -13.26 21.88 11.74
CA ASP A 145 -14.57 21.72 12.38
C ASP A 145 -14.42 20.88 13.66
N VAL A 146 -14.33 21.56 14.80
CA VAL A 146 -14.07 20.93 16.11
C VAL A 146 -15.28 20.14 16.63
N PRO A 147 -16.54 20.65 16.61
CA PRO A 147 -17.72 19.86 16.93
C PRO A 147 -17.84 18.58 16.09
N ARG A 148 -17.65 18.66 14.77
CA ARG A 148 -17.77 17.48 13.90
C ARG A 148 -16.61 16.52 14.09
N ALA A 149 -15.39 17.01 14.30
CA ALA A 149 -14.27 16.17 14.68
C ALA A 149 -14.57 15.35 15.95
N TYR A 150 -15.07 16.01 16.99
CA TYR A 150 -15.44 15.36 18.25
C TYR A 150 -16.60 14.38 18.06
N ALA A 151 -17.57 14.71 17.21
CA ALA A 151 -18.68 13.84 16.87
C ALA A 151 -18.20 12.52 16.25
N LEU A 152 -17.37 12.59 15.21
CA LEU A 152 -16.82 11.40 14.55
C LEU A 152 -15.94 10.56 15.49
N MET A 153 -15.14 11.22 16.34
CA MET A 153 -14.30 10.56 17.33
C MET A 153 -15.13 9.82 18.40
N THR A 154 -16.22 10.43 18.85
CA THR A 154 -17.18 9.84 19.80
C THR A 154 -17.81 8.57 19.20
N ARG A 155 -18.21 8.60 17.92
CA ARG A 155 -18.77 7.45 17.21
C ARG A 155 -17.78 6.30 17.07
N ALA A 156 -16.56 6.61 16.63
CA ALA A 156 -15.51 5.61 16.47
C ALA A 156 -15.15 4.95 17.81
N SER A 157 -15.09 5.74 18.89
CA SER A 157 -14.93 5.23 20.26
C SER A 157 -16.10 4.34 20.69
N GLY A 158 -17.35 4.75 20.41
CA GLY A 158 -18.55 3.95 20.69
C GLY A 158 -18.60 2.62 19.93
N ALA A 159 -18.01 2.56 18.74
CA ALA A 159 -17.81 1.34 17.96
C ALA A 159 -16.57 0.51 18.43
N GLY A 160 -16.01 0.81 19.61
CA GLY A 160 -14.92 0.05 20.22
C GLY A 160 -13.51 0.35 19.69
N LEU A 161 -13.33 1.36 18.83
CA LEU A 161 -12.01 1.70 18.30
C LEU A 161 -11.18 2.44 19.36
N LYS A 162 -10.42 1.69 20.17
CA LYS A 162 -9.60 2.21 21.29
C LYS A 162 -8.77 3.46 20.96
N SER A 163 -8.18 3.53 19.76
CA SER A 163 -7.40 4.71 19.35
C SER A 163 -8.25 5.97 19.19
N ALA A 164 -9.53 5.85 18.83
CA ALA A 164 -10.46 6.97 18.85
C ALA A 164 -10.83 7.38 20.29
N SER A 165 -10.99 6.44 21.21
CA SER A 165 -11.16 6.74 22.65
C SER A 165 -9.95 7.50 23.21
N GLU A 166 -8.74 7.11 22.83
CA GLU A 166 -7.49 7.77 23.22
C GLU A 166 -7.35 9.17 22.60
N THR A 167 -7.77 9.36 21.34
CA THR A 167 -7.79 10.69 20.71
C THR A 167 -8.89 11.58 21.29
N LEU A 168 -10.07 11.04 21.62
CA LEU A 168 -11.15 11.77 22.29
C LEU A 168 -10.67 12.34 23.64
N ALA A 169 -10.05 11.50 24.47
CA ALA A 169 -9.49 11.89 25.77
C ALA A 169 -8.33 12.90 25.66
N GLN A 170 -7.69 13.03 24.48
CA GLN A 170 -6.72 14.09 24.21
C GLN A 170 -7.42 15.39 23.74
N MET A 171 -8.37 15.29 22.80
CA MET A 171 -9.17 16.42 22.32
C MET A 171 -9.88 17.14 23.47
N ASP A 172 -10.34 16.39 24.46
CA ASP A 172 -10.94 16.85 25.71
C ASP A 172 -10.17 17.97 26.44
N GLY A 173 -8.84 17.98 26.33
CA GLY A 173 -7.97 19.02 26.92
C GLY A 173 -7.72 20.25 26.03
N TYR A 174 -8.25 20.26 24.80
CA TYR A 174 -8.00 21.30 23.79
C TYR A 174 -9.28 21.94 23.20
N ILE A 175 -10.48 21.51 23.62
CA ILE A 175 -11.77 22.00 23.10
C ILE A 175 -12.60 22.70 24.17
N SER A 176 -13.49 23.60 23.76
CA SER A 176 -14.43 24.22 24.69
C SER A 176 -15.52 23.21 25.12
N PRO A 177 -16.12 23.37 26.32
CA PRO A 177 -17.28 22.57 26.73
C PRO A 177 -18.46 22.69 25.74
N ALA A 178 -18.66 23.87 25.15
CA ALA A 178 -19.72 24.11 24.16
C ALA A 178 -19.48 23.36 22.84
N ASP A 179 -18.23 23.19 22.41
CA ASP A 179 -17.93 22.41 21.19
C ASP A 179 -18.00 20.91 21.44
N ARG A 180 -17.65 20.47 22.65
CA ARG A 180 -17.86 19.11 23.15
C ARG A 180 -19.36 18.75 23.19
N GLU A 181 -20.20 19.66 23.68
CA GLU A 181 -21.66 19.50 23.72
C GLU A 181 -22.25 19.37 22.30
N LYS A 182 -21.95 20.33 21.41
CA LYS A 182 -22.35 20.28 19.99
C LYS A 182 -21.90 18.98 19.32
N GLY A 183 -20.66 18.55 19.56
CA GLY A 183 -20.11 17.31 19.00
C GLY A 183 -20.79 16.06 19.55
N THR A 184 -21.17 16.05 20.83
CA THR A 184 -21.93 14.95 21.45
C THR A 184 -23.33 14.85 20.85
N ALA A 185 -24.04 15.98 20.73
CA ALA A 185 -25.35 16.03 20.10
C ALA A 185 -25.30 15.63 18.60
N LEU A 186 -24.25 16.01 17.88
CA LEU A 186 -24.03 15.60 16.49
C LEU A 186 -23.69 14.11 16.35
N ALA A 187 -22.92 13.54 17.28
CA ALA A 187 -22.66 12.09 17.32
C ALA A 187 -23.94 11.26 17.49
N GLN A 188 -24.88 11.76 18.31
CA GLN A 188 -26.21 11.17 18.52
C GLN A 188 -27.10 11.27 17.27
N ARG A 189 -27.12 12.42 16.58
CA ARG A 189 -27.87 12.60 15.32
C ARG A 189 -27.41 11.60 14.26
N TYR A 190 -26.10 11.52 14.02
CA TYR A 190 -25.50 10.51 13.14
C TYR A 190 -25.78 9.06 13.58
N ALA A 191 -26.18 8.80 14.84
CA ALA A 191 -26.57 7.47 15.30
C ALA A 191 -28.01 7.15 14.92
N ALA A 192 -28.94 8.07 15.18
CA ALA A 192 -30.34 7.96 14.78
C ALA A 192 -30.48 7.86 13.25
N GLU A 193 -29.71 8.66 12.50
CA GLU A 193 -29.67 8.62 11.03
C GLU A 193 -29.21 7.25 10.50
N GLN A 194 -28.12 6.68 11.05
CA GLN A 194 -27.63 5.36 10.62
C GLN A 194 -28.55 4.21 11.06
N GLN A 195 -29.19 4.30 12.23
CA GLN A 195 -30.18 3.33 12.68
C GLN A 195 -31.42 3.34 11.76
N ALA A 196 -31.97 4.52 11.45
CA ALA A 196 -33.12 4.66 10.55
C ALA A 196 -32.83 4.12 9.14
N VAL A 197 -31.60 4.30 8.63
CA VAL A 197 -31.16 3.68 7.37
C VAL A 197 -31.06 2.16 7.49
N ALA A 198 -30.54 1.62 8.60
CA ALA A 198 -30.51 0.18 8.86
C ALA A 198 -31.93 -0.42 8.93
N ASP A 199 -32.85 0.19 9.67
CA ASP A 199 -34.22 -0.27 9.82
C ASP A 199 -34.97 -0.26 8.47
N ALA A 200 -34.79 0.80 7.67
CA ALA A 200 -35.35 0.90 6.32
C ALA A 200 -34.75 -0.13 5.34
N VAL A 201 -33.48 -0.53 5.53
CA VAL A 201 -32.87 -1.63 4.76
C VAL A 201 -33.42 -2.98 5.22
N VAL A 202 -33.53 -3.23 6.52
CA VAL A 202 -34.09 -4.49 7.06
C VAL A 202 -35.52 -4.71 6.60
N GLY A 203 -36.37 -3.67 6.67
CA GLY A 203 -37.74 -3.70 6.14
C GLY A 203 -37.84 -4.02 4.64
N ARG A 204 -36.74 -3.87 3.88
CA ARG A 204 -36.64 -4.26 2.47
C ARG A 204 -35.99 -5.63 2.26
N THR A 205 -35.00 -6.02 3.08
CA THR A 205 -34.26 -7.30 2.93
C THR A 205 -35.00 -8.52 3.50
N VAL A 206 -36.11 -8.32 4.23
CA VAL A 206 -37.11 -9.40 4.43
C VAL A 206 -37.64 -9.92 3.08
N VAL A 207 -37.47 -9.15 1.99
CA VAL A 207 -37.74 -9.56 0.60
C VAL A 207 -36.45 -9.98 -0.16
N GLY A 208 -35.50 -10.61 0.53
CA GLY A 208 -34.67 -11.69 -0.04
C GLY A 208 -33.21 -11.40 -0.48
N SER A 209 -32.63 -12.45 -1.08
CA SER A 209 -31.27 -12.63 -1.66
C SER A 209 -30.09 -12.93 -0.70
N ASP A 210 -29.49 -14.11 -0.89
CA ASP A 210 -28.15 -14.48 -0.41
C ASP A 210 -27.08 -14.10 -1.44
N ALA A 211 -25.95 -13.57 -0.97
CA ALA A 211 -24.78 -13.26 -1.80
C ALA A 211 -23.47 -13.57 -1.06
N PRO A 212 -22.42 -14.06 -1.76
CA PRO A 212 -21.13 -14.37 -1.13
C PRO A 212 -20.45 -13.11 -0.59
N ARG A 213 -19.75 -13.25 0.55
CA ARG A 213 -19.07 -12.11 1.21
C ARG A 213 -17.58 -12.05 0.86
N PRO A 214 -17.02 -10.89 0.49
CA PRO A 214 -15.58 -10.70 0.29
C PRO A 214 -14.78 -10.85 1.59
N VAL A 215 -13.45 -10.97 1.47
CA VAL A 215 -12.54 -11.16 2.63
C VAL A 215 -12.47 -9.92 3.51
N GLN A 216 -13.30 -9.91 4.56
CA GLN A 216 -13.15 -8.98 5.68
C GLN A 216 -11.83 -9.28 6.39
N ALA A 217 -10.89 -8.33 6.31
CA ALA A 217 -9.64 -8.41 7.05
C ALA A 217 -9.91 -8.16 8.54
N ALA A 218 -10.03 -9.25 9.32
CA ALA A 218 -10.13 -9.20 10.76
C ALA A 218 -9.01 -8.33 11.36
N ALA A 219 -9.35 -7.53 12.37
CA ALA A 219 -8.38 -6.66 13.04
C ALA A 219 -7.27 -7.52 13.65
N ALA A 220 -6.00 -7.15 13.36
CA ALA A 220 -4.83 -7.93 13.76
C ALA A 220 -4.48 -7.75 15.24
N SER A 221 -5.29 -8.33 16.12
CA SER A 221 -4.98 -8.50 17.54
C SER A 221 -3.75 -9.40 17.72
N ALA A 222 -2.89 -9.01 18.66
CA ALA A 222 -1.51 -9.46 18.88
C ALA A 222 -1.20 -10.98 18.82
N PRO A 223 0.06 -11.38 18.53
CA PRO A 223 0.45 -12.79 18.37
C PRO A 223 0.64 -13.56 19.70
N ALA A 224 0.02 -14.74 19.74
CA ALA A 224 0.33 -16.00 20.44
C ALA A 224 1.36 -16.08 21.61
N PRO A 225 1.07 -16.88 22.66
CA PRO A 225 2.09 -17.54 23.46
C PRO A 225 2.61 -18.83 22.76
N ARG A 226 3.91 -19.12 22.88
CA ARG A 226 4.53 -20.39 22.44
C ARG A 226 4.46 -21.43 23.56
N GLY A 227 4.26 -22.72 23.24
CA GLY A 227 4.27 -23.78 24.24
C GLY A 227 4.58 -25.20 23.74
N ARG A 228 5.65 -25.79 24.28
CA ARG A 228 5.96 -27.24 24.43
C ARG A 228 6.19 -28.12 23.17
N LYS A 229 7.44 -28.59 23.05
CA LYS A 229 7.83 -30.01 22.83
C LYS A 229 8.77 -30.41 24.00
N PRO A 230 8.81 -31.67 24.46
CA PRO A 230 9.55 -32.76 23.80
C PRO A 230 8.74 -34.09 23.69
N ALA A 231 9.19 -35.18 23.07
CA ALA A 231 10.51 -35.49 22.47
C ALA A 231 10.43 -35.85 20.94
N THR A 232 10.78 -37.01 20.35
CA THR A 232 11.22 -38.35 20.82
C THR A 232 11.99 -39.11 19.69
N LYS A 233 12.67 -40.23 20.00
CA LYS A 233 13.36 -41.23 19.12
C LYS A 233 13.27 -42.63 19.82
N PRO A 234 13.67 -43.80 19.27
CA PRO A 234 14.53 -44.13 18.09
C PRO A 234 13.88 -45.26 17.19
N PRO A 235 14.58 -46.15 16.44
CA PRO A 235 15.99 -46.20 16.00
C PRO A 235 16.24 -46.39 14.47
N VAL A 236 17.53 -46.47 14.17
CA VAL A 236 18.32 -46.63 12.93
C VAL A 236 17.92 -47.79 11.99
N GLU A 237 18.09 -47.58 10.68
CA GLU A 237 18.64 -48.57 9.72
C GLU A 237 19.46 -47.86 8.61
N LYS A 238 20.30 -48.59 7.87
CA LYS A 238 21.08 -48.18 6.67
C LYS A 238 20.55 -48.98 5.45
N GLU A 239 20.93 -48.82 4.18
CA GLU A 239 22.20 -48.35 3.58
C GLU A 239 22.04 -48.08 2.06
N ALA A 240 22.67 -47.03 1.53
CA ALA A 240 23.17 -46.86 0.13
C ALA A 240 22.24 -47.11 -1.10
N PRO A 241 22.70 -46.84 -2.34
CA PRO A 241 23.22 -45.56 -2.82
C PRO A 241 22.39 -45.00 -4.01
N VAL A 242 22.47 -43.69 -4.29
CA VAL A 242 21.81 -43.06 -5.45
C VAL A 242 22.83 -42.71 -6.53
N VAL A 243 22.45 -42.92 -7.79
CA VAL A 243 23.30 -42.77 -9.00
C VAL A 243 23.60 -41.31 -9.38
N ALA A 244 24.61 -41.13 -10.23
CA ALA A 244 25.24 -39.87 -10.57
C ALA A 244 24.34 -38.84 -11.29
N ALA A 245 24.64 -37.56 -11.08
CA ALA A 245 24.09 -36.42 -11.83
C ALA A 245 25.21 -35.48 -12.32
N ALA A 246 24.92 -34.69 -13.34
CA ALA A 246 25.90 -34.10 -14.26
C ALA A 246 26.92 -33.09 -13.66
N ARG A 247 28.11 -33.12 -14.27
CA ARG A 247 29.23 -32.18 -14.17
C ARG A 247 28.84 -30.76 -14.60
N VAL A 248 29.28 -29.74 -13.86
CA VAL A 248 29.16 -28.31 -14.23
C VAL A 248 30.47 -27.81 -14.82
N GLU A 249 30.50 -27.56 -16.13
CA GLU A 249 31.67 -27.00 -16.81
C GLU A 249 31.83 -25.51 -16.48
N ARG A 250 33.06 -25.08 -16.15
CA ARG A 250 33.38 -23.69 -15.80
C ARG A 250 34.20 -23.04 -16.90
N LEU A 251 33.60 -22.16 -17.69
CA LEU A 251 34.33 -21.40 -18.71
C LEU A 251 35.27 -20.36 -18.09
N VAL A 252 36.52 -20.34 -18.55
CA VAL A 252 37.58 -19.42 -18.13
C VAL A 252 38.20 -18.79 -19.39
N PRO A 253 38.23 -17.45 -19.53
CA PRO A 253 38.95 -16.77 -20.60
C PRO A 253 40.44 -16.60 -20.26
N ALA A 254 41.32 -16.80 -21.24
CA ALA A 254 42.78 -16.67 -21.09
C ALA A 254 43.29 -15.24 -21.46
N PRO A 255 44.45 -14.79 -20.92
CA PRO A 255 44.92 -13.40 -21.06
C PRO A 255 46.09 -13.21 -22.06
N LYS A 256 46.31 -11.95 -22.51
CA LYS A 256 47.58 -11.31 -22.97
C LYS A 256 47.26 -9.95 -23.64
N PRO A 257 48.24 -9.03 -23.86
CA PRO A 257 49.46 -8.73 -23.09
C PRO A 257 49.52 -7.23 -22.67
N VAL A 258 50.65 -6.76 -22.10
CA VAL A 258 50.86 -5.35 -21.69
C VAL A 258 52.25 -4.86 -22.11
N LEU A 259 52.34 -3.57 -22.51
CA LEU A 259 53.50 -2.65 -22.72
C LEU A 259 53.31 -1.88 -24.05
N ALA A 260 53.70 -0.60 -24.23
CA ALA A 260 54.39 0.37 -23.35
C ALA A 260 53.84 1.81 -23.53
N LYS A 261 54.44 2.82 -22.87
CA LYS A 261 54.15 4.26 -23.05
C LYS A 261 55.27 4.99 -23.81
N PRO A 262 54.93 6.03 -24.58
CA PRO A 262 55.69 7.28 -24.60
C PRO A 262 54.85 8.53 -24.24
N THR A 263 55.52 9.67 -24.06
CA THR A 263 55.00 11.00 -23.71
C THR A 263 55.70 12.09 -24.54
N PRO A 264 55.28 13.38 -24.54
CA PRO A 264 53.93 13.95 -24.40
C PRO A 264 53.62 15.02 -25.50
N ALA A 265 52.35 15.46 -25.61
CA ALA A 265 51.96 16.63 -26.43
C ALA A 265 50.95 17.54 -25.68
N LYS A 266 50.78 18.79 -26.14
CA LYS A 266 50.24 19.91 -25.34
C LYS A 266 48.71 20.04 -25.29
N LEU A 267 48.23 20.38 -24.09
CA LEU A 267 47.16 21.35 -23.79
C LEU A 267 45.88 21.40 -24.65
N VAL A 268 44.80 20.81 -24.14
CA VAL A 268 43.59 21.57 -23.74
C VAL A 268 43.07 20.98 -22.42
N ALA A 269 42.88 21.80 -21.39
CA ALA A 269 42.38 21.32 -20.10
C ALA A 269 40.85 21.31 -20.05
N LYS A 270 40.25 20.18 -19.64
CA LYS A 270 38.90 20.15 -19.05
C LYS A 270 39.04 19.94 -17.54
N PRO A 271 38.36 20.71 -16.69
CA PRO A 271 38.60 20.67 -15.25
C PRO A 271 38.10 19.37 -14.64
N VAL A 272 38.96 18.70 -13.88
CA VAL A 272 38.55 17.65 -12.93
C VAL A 272 37.64 18.29 -11.88
N PRO A 273 36.47 17.70 -11.54
CA PRO A 273 35.66 18.19 -10.43
C PRO A 273 36.45 18.01 -9.12
N LYS A 274 37.02 19.13 -8.66
CA LYS A 274 37.69 19.31 -7.37
C LYS A 274 36.80 18.73 -6.26
N ALA A 275 37.42 18.08 -5.27
CA ALA A 275 36.71 17.57 -4.09
C ALA A 275 35.78 18.66 -3.53
N ALA A 276 34.51 18.32 -3.32
CA ALA A 276 33.48 19.29 -2.94
C ALA A 276 33.90 20.03 -1.65
N PRO A 277 33.80 21.36 -1.60
CA PRO A 277 34.20 22.12 -0.42
C PRO A 277 33.35 21.69 0.78
N ALA A 278 33.94 21.70 1.98
CA ALA A 278 33.20 21.44 3.22
C ALA A 278 32.05 22.45 3.35
N THR A 279 30.82 22.00 3.09
CA THR A 279 29.69 22.91 2.93
C THR A 279 29.30 23.50 4.28
N THR A 280 29.50 24.79 4.48
CA THR A 280 29.15 25.52 5.73
C THR A 280 27.67 25.90 5.80
N GLY A 281 26.81 25.23 5.02
CA GLY A 281 25.39 25.54 4.92
C GLY A 281 24.63 25.20 6.21
N ARG A 282 23.54 25.94 6.46
CA ARG A 282 22.72 25.81 7.68
C ARG A 282 21.79 24.59 7.68
N TYR A 283 21.32 24.15 6.52
CA TYR A 283 20.35 23.06 6.46
C TYR A 283 21.02 21.70 6.70
N ARG A 284 20.25 20.75 7.23
CA ARG A 284 20.68 19.39 7.58
C ARG A 284 19.66 18.38 7.08
N VAL A 285 20.08 17.12 6.97
CA VAL A 285 19.20 16.00 6.61
C VAL A 285 19.20 14.99 7.75
N GLN A 286 18.07 14.83 8.43
CA GLN A 286 17.84 13.73 9.36
C GLN A 286 17.43 12.49 8.56
N LEU A 287 18.20 11.41 8.66
CA LEU A 287 17.96 10.15 7.94
C LEU A 287 17.16 9.13 8.77
N GLY A 288 16.94 9.39 10.06
CA GLY A 288 16.09 8.57 10.91
C GLY A 288 16.42 8.66 12.39
N ALA A 289 15.65 7.92 13.18
CA ALA A 289 15.93 7.62 14.58
C ALA A 289 16.01 6.10 14.74
N PHE A 290 17.14 5.60 15.26
CA PHE A 290 17.49 4.18 15.28
C PHE A 290 17.51 3.67 16.71
N LYS A 291 17.12 2.40 16.93
CA LYS A 291 17.16 1.75 18.25
C LYS A 291 18.55 1.72 18.90
N ASP A 292 19.61 1.80 18.09
CA ASP A 292 21.00 1.81 18.50
C ASP A 292 21.85 2.59 17.48
N ALA A 293 23.09 2.90 17.86
CA ALA A 293 24.02 3.66 17.00
C ALA A 293 24.64 2.82 15.88
N SER A 294 24.58 1.48 15.94
CA SER A 294 25.16 0.60 14.91
C SER A 294 24.31 0.61 13.65
N ASN A 295 22.98 0.44 13.80
CA ASN A 295 22.02 0.54 12.70
C ASN A 295 22.09 1.91 11.99
N ALA A 296 22.31 2.99 12.76
CA ALA A 296 22.54 4.32 12.19
C ALA A 296 23.84 4.39 11.36
N ARG A 297 24.95 3.82 11.86
CA ARG A 297 26.24 3.78 11.14
C ARG A 297 26.17 2.93 9.87
N GLU A 298 25.46 1.81 9.90
CA GLU A 298 25.22 0.95 8.73
C GLU A 298 24.44 1.66 7.62
N LEU A 299 23.43 2.46 7.97
CA LEU A 299 22.74 3.30 6.99
C LEU A 299 23.70 4.37 6.43
N TRP A 300 24.45 5.05 7.30
CA TRP A 300 25.39 6.08 6.87
C TRP A 300 26.49 5.53 5.94
N ALA A 301 27.04 4.35 6.21
CA ALA A 301 28.01 3.71 5.32
C ALA A 301 27.45 3.46 3.91
N ARG A 302 26.13 3.25 3.80
CA ARG A 302 25.42 2.94 2.55
C ARG A 302 25.01 4.18 1.73
N VAL A 303 24.75 5.32 2.39
CA VAL A 303 24.23 6.55 1.73
C VAL A 303 25.05 7.82 1.94
N GLY A 304 26.00 7.82 2.88
CA GLY A 304 26.76 9.01 3.28
C GLY A 304 27.52 9.67 2.13
N GLY A 305 28.10 8.87 1.23
CA GLY A 305 28.74 9.39 0.01
C GLY A 305 27.79 10.07 -0.99
N LYS A 306 26.47 9.85 -0.88
CA LYS A 306 25.43 10.51 -1.68
C LYS A 306 24.81 11.73 -0.98
N ILE A 307 24.80 11.73 0.36
CA ILE A 307 24.33 12.87 1.19
C ILE A 307 25.43 13.94 1.32
N GLY A 308 26.69 13.53 1.42
CA GLY A 308 27.83 14.42 1.65
C GLY A 308 27.94 14.91 3.10
N GLY A 309 29.05 15.59 3.40
CA GLY A 309 29.36 16.10 4.74
C GLY A 309 29.65 15.01 5.79
N THR A 310 29.79 15.44 7.04
CA THR A 310 30.09 14.56 8.18
C THR A 310 28.79 14.12 8.87
N PRO A 311 28.64 12.85 9.27
CA PRO A 311 27.49 12.40 10.05
C PRO A 311 27.53 12.92 11.50
N SER A 312 26.36 13.12 12.08
CA SER A 312 26.14 13.31 13.52
C SER A 312 25.19 12.23 14.04
N PHE A 313 25.57 11.64 15.18
CA PHE A 313 24.83 10.58 15.87
C PHE A 313 24.45 11.07 17.28
N THR A 314 23.28 11.69 17.42
CA THR A 314 22.84 12.27 18.71
C THR A 314 21.89 11.33 19.42
N LYS A 315 22.15 11.01 20.69
CA LYS A 315 21.21 10.23 21.51
C LYS A 315 20.01 11.09 21.92
N ALA A 316 18.80 10.59 21.67
CA ALA A 316 17.53 11.21 21.99
C ALA A 316 16.66 10.18 22.74
N GLY A 317 16.77 10.17 24.07
CA GLY A 317 16.14 9.15 24.92
C GLY A 317 16.63 7.74 24.56
N ALA A 318 15.70 6.87 24.17
CA ALA A 318 15.97 5.49 23.76
C ALA A 318 16.54 5.34 22.33
N PHE A 319 16.64 6.42 21.54
CA PHE A 319 17.01 6.34 20.13
C PHE A 319 18.29 7.11 19.80
N THR A 320 18.97 6.72 18.73
CA THR A 320 20.07 7.47 18.10
C THR A 320 19.54 8.17 16.85
N ARG A 321 19.53 9.49 16.83
CA ARG A 321 19.19 10.31 15.66
C ARG A 321 20.40 10.41 14.74
N LEU A 322 20.23 10.04 13.47
CA LEU A 322 21.23 10.26 12.42
C LEU A 322 20.92 11.54 11.65
N VAL A 323 21.89 12.45 11.60
CA VAL A 323 21.86 13.67 10.79
C VAL A 323 23.09 13.73 9.90
N GLY A 324 22.97 14.21 8.67
CA GLY A 324 24.08 14.36 7.73
C GLY A 324 23.95 15.56 6.80
N GLY A 325 25.01 15.79 6.01
CA GLY A 325 25.16 16.94 5.14
C GLY A 325 25.26 18.28 5.89
N ALA A 326 25.38 19.36 5.12
CA ALA A 326 25.39 20.74 5.64
C ALA A 326 25.06 21.74 4.51
N PHE A 327 23.80 21.76 4.10
CA PHE A 327 23.36 22.29 2.81
C PHE A 327 23.08 23.80 2.84
N ALA A 328 23.42 24.49 1.76
CA ALA A 328 23.20 25.94 1.63
C ALA A 328 21.71 26.29 1.60
N SER A 329 20.89 25.52 0.87
CA SER A 329 19.44 25.65 0.82
C SER A 329 18.70 24.38 1.25
N ALA A 330 17.42 24.52 1.59
CA ALA A 330 16.53 23.37 1.81
C ALA A 330 16.32 22.55 0.52
N ALA A 331 16.40 23.17 -0.66
CA ALA A 331 16.25 22.48 -1.94
C ALA A 331 17.44 21.55 -2.24
N ASP A 332 18.66 21.91 -1.81
CA ASP A 332 19.84 21.04 -1.90
C ASP A 332 19.72 19.83 -0.96
N ALA A 333 19.26 20.07 0.27
CA ALA A 333 19.00 19.00 1.24
C ALA A 333 17.95 18.00 0.71
N GLN A 334 16.83 18.51 0.14
CA GLN A 334 15.80 17.67 -0.49
C GLN A 334 16.34 16.91 -1.72
N ARG A 335 17.20 17.52 -2.54
CA ARG A 335 17.87 16.84 -3.67
C ARG A 335 18.73 15.69 -3.18
N ALA A 336 19.55 15.91 -2.15
CA ALA A 336 20.44 14.90 -1.58
C ALA A 336 19.66 13.66 -1.11
N CYS A 337 18.51 13.83 -0.44
CA CYS A 337 17.68 12.70 -0.02
C CYS A 337 17.15 11.87 -1.18
N ARG A 338 16.68 12.52 -2.27
CA ARG A 338 16.21 11.82 -3.47
C ARG A 338 17.32 11.03 -4.16
N VAL A 339 18.53 11.60 -4.25
CA VAL A 339 19.70 10.91 -4.82
C VAL A 339 20.19 9.77 -3.91
N ALA A 340 20.11 9.94 -2.59
CA ALA A 340 20.45 8.92 -1.61
C ALA A 340 19.51 7.70 -1.66
N GLY A 341 18.25 7.89 -2.07
CA GLY A 341 17.26 6.83 -2.19
C GLY A 341 16.66 6.40 -0.85
N VAL A 342 16.62 7.30 0.13
CA VAL A 342 16.14 7.02 1.49
C VAL A 342 15.26 8.14 2.02
N SER A 343 14.24 7.77 2.79
CA SER A 343 13.35 8.71 3.49
C SER A 343 14.16 9.61 4.42
N CYS A 344 13.84 10.90 4.43
CA CYS A 344 14.58 11.90 5.20
C CYS A 344 13.66 13.03 5.67
N ILE A 345 14.14 13.81 6.64
CA ILE A 345 13.54 15.09 7.03
C ILE A 345 14.61 16.17 6.89
N VAL A 346 14.30 17.25 6.17
CA VAL A 346 15.18 18.42 6.07
C VAL A 346 14.96 19.32 7.29
N THR A 347 16.06 19.65 7.97
CA THR A 347 16.09 20.50 9.16
C THR A 347 17.02 21.70 8.93
N ARG A 348 17.02 22.65 9.88
CA ARG A 348 17.85 23.87 9.91
C ARG A 348 18.44 24.03 11.31
#